data_AF-A0A0P0D617-F1
#
_entry.id   AF-A0A0P0D617-F1
#
_cell.length_a   1.000
_cell.length_b   1.000
_cell.length_c   1.000
_cell.angle_alpha   90.00
_cell.angle_beta   90.00
_cell.angle_gamma   90.00
#
_symmetry.space_group_name_H-M   'P 1'
#
loop_
_entity.id
_entity.type
_entity.pdbx_description
1 polymer ?
#
loop_
_entity_poly.entity_id
_entity_poly.type
_entity_poly.pdbx_seq_one_letter_code
_entity_poly.pdbx_strand_id
1 'polypeptide(L)'
;MKTKLFLLSFLFLVFSEIKAQVTLPYYEPFDYPEGSLLVSNEGNLGPWLSTYTGNTNGDPLIVTSPTWFLLPNQLAFTQVGEAVGFQGGSDDPVITFAPQGDEGFIYSSFIFKVTDQSDVTDTAGGFIYSFGKVNSENNGYNYCSAVYLRKTSETTFNIGVSETNSASKAAWSATEFTLDQEVFIIIAYDIAGQLSKMWINPDISGLEPAVTLDTTADTDTGSRDDIVVVRISLEGNSRTPSTILDEIRIGNTWQSVTDQPELSVSKNELESNINIFPNPANDYITINTKNDFKVSSIEMFSLLGQKVLTQTELKNNQLNVSNLTRGVYLLKVSADGGSFTKKIVIE
;
A
#
# COMPACT_ATOMS: atom_id res chain seq x y z
N MET A 1 50.24 27.84 37.02
CA MET A 1 49.46 26.78 36.34
C MET A 1 48.04 27.28 36.17
N LYS A 2 47.59 27.52 34.93
CA LYS A 2 46.17 27.75 34.59
C LYS A 2 45.78 26.63 33.64
N THR A 3 45.03 25.66 34.13
CA THR A 3 44.54 24.52 33.34
C THR A 3 43.30 24.97 32.60
N LYS A 4 43.37 25.05 31.26
CA LYS A 4 42.20 25.27 30.41
C LYS A 4 41.47 23.92 30.27
N LEU A 5 40.25 23.86 30.79
CA LEU A 5 39.34 22.74 30.59
C LEU A 5 38.63 22.93 29.24
N PHE A 6 38.92 22.06 28.28
CA PHE A 6 38.20 22.00 27.01
C PHE A 6 36.89 21.22 27.25
N LEU A 7 35.74 21.87 27.08
CA LEU A 7 34.44 21.21 27.09
C LEU A 7 34.15 20.73 25.67
N LEU A 8 34.25 19.42 25.44
CA LEU A 8 33.86 18.79 24.18
C LEU A 8 32.34 18.52 24.23
N SER A 9 31.55 19.36 23.53
CA SER A 9 30.11 19.14 23.40
C SER A 9 29.85 17.99 22.42
N PHE A 10 29.42 16.84 22.94
CA PHE A 10 28.86 15.76 22.13
C PHE A 10 27.46 16.18 21.64
N LEU A 11 27.34 16.45 20.34
CA LEU A 11 26.06 16.60 19.68
C LEU A 11 25.48 15.19 19.45
N PHE A 12 24.58 14.75 20.33
CA PHE A 12 23.76 13.57 20.09
C PHE A 12 22.72 13.91 19.02
N LEU A 13 23.04 13.60 17.75
CA LEU A 13 22.03 13.48 16.71
C LEU A 13 21.28 12.16 16.96
N VAL A 14 20.10 12.27 17.58
CA VAL A 14 19.14 11.17 17.62
C VAL A 14 18.58 11.05 16.21
N PHE A 15 19.08 10.09 15.44
CA PHE A 15 18.42 9.66 14.22
C PHE A 15 17.14 8.93 14.65
N SER A 16 15.99 9.61 14.58
CA SER A 16 14.72 8.87 14.55
C SER A 16 14.72 8.08 13.24
N GLU A 17 14.65 6.75 13.33
CA GLU A 17 14.45 5.91 12.16
C GLU A 17 13.16 6.37 11.47
N ILE A 18 13.29 7.01 10.31
CA ILE A 18 12.16 7.29 9.43
C ILE A 18 11.74 5.93 8.90
N LYS A 19 10.71 5.33 9.50
CA LYS A 19 10.05 4.16 8.91
C LYS A 19 9.55 4.58 7.51
N ALA A 20 9.83 3.77 6.50
CA ALA A 20 9.50 4.11 5.12
C ALA A 20 7.97 4.24 4.97
N GLN A 21 7.50 5.45 4.71
CA GLN A 21 6.09 5.74 4.42
C GLN A 21 5.85 5.66 2.91
N VAL A 22 4.72 5.09 2.51
CA VAL A 22 4.27 5.13 1.11
C VAL A 22 3.61 6.47 0.81
N THR A 23 3.62 6.84 -0.48
CA THR A 23 2.87 8.00 -0.99
C THR A 23 1.49 7.56 -1.42
N LEU A 24 0.45 8.35 -1.12
CA LEU A 24 -0.90 8.12 -1.61
C LEU A 24 -1.12 8.84 -2.96
N PRO A 25 -1.84 8.22 -3.92
CA PRO A 25 -2.45 6.90 -3.82
C PRO A 25 -1.41 5.78 -3.89
N TYR A 26 -1.68 4.69 -3.18
CA TYR A 26 -0.81 3.51 -3.09
C TYR A 26 -1.56 2.26 -3.53
N TYR A 27 -0.85 1.34 -4.19
CA TYR A 27 -1.35 0.06 -4.66
C TYR A 27 -0.38 -1.05 -4.26
N GLU A 28 -0.91 -2.10 -3.65
CA GLU A 28 -0.21 -3.31 -3.26
C GLU A 28 -0.81 -4.51 -4.03
N PRO A 29 -0.10 -4.98 -5.07
CA PRO A 29 -0.46 -6.18 -5.84
C PRO A 29 0.04 -7.48 -5.19
N PHE A 30 0.74 -7.41 -4.05
CA PHE A 30 1.44 -8.55 -3.45
C PHE A 30 2.40 -9.25 -4.43
N ASP A 31 3.15 -8.47 -5.23
CA ASP A 31 4.16 -8.98 -6.19
C ASP A 31 5.42 -9.47 -5.46
N TYR A 32 5.25 -10.56 -4.72
CA TYR A 32 6.26 -11.18 -3.89
C TYR A 32 6.28 -12.70 -4.13
N PRO A 33 7.39 -13.39 -3.81
CA PRO A 33 7.45 -14.84 -4.02
C PRO A 33 6.46 -15.60 -3.13
N GLU A 34 5.68 -16.51 -3.72
CA GLU A 34 4.81 -17.46 -3.01
C GLU A 34 5.57 -18.17 -1.87
N GLY A 35 4.92 -18.32 -0.72
CA GLY A 35 5.49 -18.95 0.46
C GLY A 35 6.34 -18.01 1.33
N SER A 36 6.49 -16.74 0.95
CA SER A 36 7.16 -15.73 1.78
C SER A 36 6.23 -15.15 2.85
N LEU A 37 6.73 -14.94 4.07
CA LEU A 37 5.99 -14.20 5.09
C LEU A 37 5.99 -12.71 4.76
N LEU A 38 4.85 -12.03 4.94
CA LEU A 38 4.73 -10.59 4.69
C LEU A 38 5.60 -9.76 5.64
N VAL A 39 5.65 -10.19 6.90
CA VAL A 39 6.51 -9.66 7.97
C VAL A 39 7.13 -10.83 8.73
N SER A 40 8.39 -10.72 9.11
CA SER A 40 9.10 -11.78 9.82
C SER A 40 10.26 -11.24 10.64
N ASN A 41 10.87 -12.08 11.48
CA ASN A 41 12.07 -11.71 12.22
C ASN A 41 13.30 -11.50 11.31
N GLU A 42 13.26 -12.03 10.08
CA GLU A 42 14.35 -11.96 9.10
C GLU A 42 14.24 -10.74 8.17
N GLY A 43 13.07 -10.08 8.17
CA GLY A 43 12.77 -8.93 7.33
C GLY A 43 11.31 -8.92 6.89
N ASN A 44 10.87 -7.77 6.37
CA ASN A 44 9.52 -7.58 5.84
C ASN A 44 9.58 -7.43 4.32
N LEU A 45 8.47 -7.75 3.66
CA LEU A 45 8.30 -7.56 2.22
C LEU A 45 7.78 -6.15 1.93
N GLY A 46 8.33 -5.51 0.90
CA GLY A 46 7.89 -4.18 0.45
C GLY A 46 7.80 -3.14 1.58
N PRO A 47 6.70 -2.36 1.66
CA PRO A 47 6.51 -1.36 2.70
C PRO A 47 5.88 -1.90 3.98
N TRP A 48 5.67 -3.22 4.09
CA TRP A 48 5.02 -3.80 5.25
C TRP A 48 5.89 -3.70 6.49
N LEU A 49 5.27 -3.36 7.61
CA LEU A 49 5.92 -3.24 8.90
C LEU A 49 5.19 -4.10 9.91
N SER A 50 5.96 -4.87 10.67
CA SER A 50 5.46 -5.57 11.85
C SER A 50 5.00 -4.57 12.92
N THR A 51 3.89 -4.87 13.60
CA THR A 51 3.47 -4.13 14.80
C THR A 51 3.81 -4.88 16.09
N TYR A 52 4.19 -6.15 15.99
CA TYR A 52 4.64 -6.98 17.09
C TYR A 52 6.17 -6.92 17.27
N THR A 53 6.63 -7.05 18.53
CA THR A 53 8.07 -7.04 18.86
C THR A 53 8.62 -8.42 19.25
N GLY A 54 7.77 -9.45 19.22
CA GLY A 54 8.13 -10.84 19.50
C GLY A 54 8.28 -11.67 18.22
N ASN A 55 8.13 -13.00 18.34
CA ASN A 55 8.24 -13.89 17.19
C ASN A 55 7.12 -13.64 16.16
N THR A 56 7.47 -13.13 14.99
CA THR A 56 6.56 -12.89 13.86
C THR A 56 6.64 -13.98 12.79
N ASN A 57 7.26 -15.13 13.09
CA ASN A 57 7.34 -16.25 12.16
C ASN A 57 6.00 -17.01 12.16
N GLY A 58 5.03 -16.44 11.43
CA GLY A 58 3.66 -16.89 11.23
C GLY A 58 3.05 -16.12 10.04
N ASP A 59 1.78 -16.35 9.75
CA ASP A 59 1.02 -15.56 8.76
C ASP A 59 0.96 -14.07 9.13
N PRO A 60 0.75 -13.13 8.20
CA PRO A 60 0.32 -13.32 6.81
C PRO A 60 1.40 -13.88 5.86
N LEU A 61 0.97 -14.75 4.95
CA LEU A 61 1.80 -15.47 3.99
C LEU A 61 1.39 -15.11 2.55
N ILE A 62 2.37 -14.95 1.66
CA ILE A 62 2.11 -14.81 0.23
C ILE A 62 1.68 -16.16 -0.33
N VAL A 63 0.51 -16.20 -0.97
CA VAL A 63 -0.10 -17.39 -1.56
C VAL A 63 -0.41 -17.13 -3.03
N THR A 64 -0.51 -18.19 -3.84
CA THR A 64 -0.88 -18.05 -5.25
C THR A 64 -2.16 -17.23 -5.39
N SER A 65 -2.14 -16.15 -6.18
CA SER A 65 -3.34 -15.34 -6.41
C SER A 65 -4.45 -16.21 -7.04
N PRO A 66 -5.68 -16.22 -6.48
CA PRO A 66 -6.80 -16.88 -7.12
C PRO A 66 -7.14 -16.19 -8.44
N THR A 67 -7.72 -16.93 -9.38
CA THR A 67 -8.43 -16.28 -10.47
C THR A 67 -9.70 -15.65 -9.91
N TRP A 68 -9.67 -14.34 -9.68
CA TRP A 68 -10.86 -13.61 -9.25
C TRP A 68 -11.84 -13.40 -10.42
N PHE A 69 -13.08 -13.86 -10.26
CA PHE A 69 -14.20 -13.78 -11.20
C PHE A 69 -15.21 -12.69 -10.82
N LEU A 70 -14.75 -11.45 -10.70
CA LEU A 70 -15.65 -10.33 -10.46
C LEU A 70 -16.35 -9.86 -11.74
N LEU A 71 -17.50 -9.21 -11.56
CA LEU A 71 -18.20 -8.59 -12.69
C LEU A 71 -17.33 -7.46 -13.27
N PRO A 72 -17.38 -7.20 -14.59
CA PRO A 72 -16.58 -6.15 -15.24
C PRO A 72 -16.77 -4.75 -14.66
N ASN A 73 -17.90 -4.50 -13.99
CA ASN A 73 -18.22 -3.25 -13.32
C ASN A 73 -17.86 -3.23 -11.82
N GLN A 74 -17.21 -4.28 -11.29
CA GLN A 74 -16.82 -4.41 -9.89
C GLN A 74 -15.30 -4.39 -9.71
N LEU A 75 -14.54 -4.97 -10.64
CA LEU A 75 -13.11 -4.71 -10.80
C LEU A 75 -12.81 -4.68 -12.30
N ALA A 76 -12.21 -3.59 -12.78
CA ALA A 76 -11.86 -3.45 -14.18
C ALA A 76 -10.43 -3.93 -14.50
N PHE A 77 -9.68 -4.49 -13.54
CA PHE A 77 -8.20 -4.55 -13.58
C PHE A 77 -7.61 -5.84 -14.14
N THR A 78 -6.42 -5.74 -14.73
CA THR A 78 -5.56 -6.90 -14.99
C THR A 78 -4.86 -7.25 -13.68
N GLN A 79 -5.16 -8.42 -13.12
CA GLN A 79 -4.50 -8.94 -11.92
C GLN A 79 -2.99 -9.01 -12.14
N VAL A 80 -2.22 -8.57 -11.13
CA VAL A 80 -0.76 -8.62 -11.13
C VAL A 80 -0.32 -9.07 -9.74
N GLY A 81 0.78 -9.83 -9.67
CA GLY A 81 1.30 -10.31 -8.40
C GLY A 81 0.56 -11.54 -7.87
N GLU A 82 0.73 -11.77 -6.58
CA GLU A 82 0.16 -12.89 -5.83
C GLU A 82 -0.95 -12.39 -4.89
N ALA A 83 -1.36 -13.17 -3.89
CA ALA A 83 -2.29 -12.72 -2.85
C ALA A 83 -1.69 -12.92 -1.46
N VAL A 84 -2.34 -12.38 -0.44
CA VAL A 84 -1.98 -12.64 0.96
C VAL A 84 -3.03 -13.53 1.64
N GLY A 85 -2.58 -14.62 2.23
CA GLY A 85 -3.37 -15.52 3.07
C GLY A 85 -3.07 -15.31 4.55
N PHE A 86 -4.10 -15.27 5.38
CA PHE A 86 -3.97 -15.13 6.83
C PHE A 86 -5.17 -15.71 7.59
N GLN A 87 -4.98 -15.94 8.88
CA GLN A 87 -5.98 -16.29 9.89
C GLN A 87 -5.64 -15.53 11.19
N GLY A 88 -6.48 -15.64 12.22
CA GLY A 88 -6.17 -15.02 13.52
C GLY A 88 -4.93 -15.62 14.20
N GLY A 89 -4.39 -14.89 15.18
CA GLY A 89 -3.40 -15.39 16.14
C GLY A 89 -1.93 -15.06 15.84
N SER A 90 -1.65 -14.18 14.89
CA SER A 90 -0.29 -13.79 14.49
C SER A 90 -0.09 -12.26 14.54
N ASP A 91 0.79 -11.72 13.70
CA ASP A 91 1.12 -10.29 13.64
C ASP A 91 0.08 -9.49 12.85
N ASP A 92 -0.06 -8.21 13.20
CA ASP A 92 -0.92 -7.23 12.54
C ASP A 92 -0.03 -6.36 11.63
N PRO A 93 0.35 -6.78 10.41
CA PRO A 93 1.24 -5.99 9.58
C PRO A 93 0.55 -4.74 9.06
N VAL A 94 1.35 -3.69 8.91
CA VAL A 94 0.88 -2.37 8.53
C VAL A 94 1.64 -1.77 7.37
N ILE A 95 0.95 -0.94 6.59
CA ILE A 95 1.55 0.02 5.66
C ILE A 95 1.34 1.42 6.24
N THR A 96 2.43 2.17 6.38
CA THR A 96 2.37 3.56 6.88
C THR A 96 2.44 4.57 5.75
N PHE A 97 1.75 5.70 5.91
CA PHE A 97 1.76 6.86 5.01
C PHE A 97 1.79 8.17 5.82
N ALA A 98 1.95 9.30 5.14
CA ALA A 98 1.95 10.61 5.78
C ALA A 98 0.63 10.87 6.53
N PRO A 99 0.62 11.65 7.64
CA PRO A 99 -0.62 12.00 8.34
C PRO A 99 -1.65 12.66 7.44
N GLN A 100 -2.91 12.27 7.59
CA GLN A 100 -4.02 12.72 6.74
C GLN A 100 -4.77 13.95 7.26
N GLY A 101 -4.36 14.56 8.38
CA GLY A 101 -5.01 15.74 8.94
C GLY A 101 -6.34 15.41 9.65
N ASP A 102 -7.20 16.41 9.76
CA ASP A 102 -8.46 16.41 10.51
C ASP A 102 -9.71 16.55 9.61
N GLU A 103 -9.53 16.65 8.30
CA GLU A 103 -10.62 16.82 7.32
C GLU A 103 -10.52 15.84 6.15
N GLY A 104 -11.63 15.71 5.40
CA GLY A 104 -11.69 14.91 4.20
C GLY A 104 -11.84 13.41 4.46
N PHE A 105 -11.53 12.62 3.44
CA PHE A 105 -11.69 11.17 3.44
C PHE A 105 -10.37 10.47 3.18
N ILE A 106 -10.21 9.32 3.83
CA ILE A 106 -9.29 8.27 3.40
C ILE A 106 -10.11 7.06 2.97
N TYR A 107 -9.71 6.49 1.83
CA TYR A 107 -10.32 5.34 1.20
C TYR A 107 -9.33 4.18 1.13
N SER A 108 -9.85 2.96 1.16
CA SER A 108 -9.10 1.77 0.78
C SER A 108 -10.03 0.76 0.13
N SER A 109 -9.53 0.04 -0.87
CA SER A 109 -10.26 -1.05 -1.52
C SER A 109 -9.40 -2.30 -1.59
N PHE A 110 -10.06 -3.45 -1.62
CA PHE A 110 -9.41 -4.74 -1.82
C PHE A 110 -10.47 -5.79 -2.15
N ILE A 111 -10.02 -6.89 -2.76
CA ILE A 111 -10.82 -8.10 -2.90
C ILE A 111 -10.40 -9.11 -1.84
N PHE A 112 -11.35 -9.87 -1.32
CA PHE A 112 -11.07 -10.99 -0.45
C PHE A 112 -12.09 -12.11 -0.60
N LYS A 113 -11.76 -13.26 -0.02
CA LYS A 113 -12.70 -14.34 0.27
C LYS A 113 -12.32 -15.01 1.59
N VAL A 114 -13.33 -15.46 2.33
CA VAL A 114 -13.14 -16.28 3.53
C VAL A 114 -13.10 -17.74 3.11
N THR A 115 -12.01 -18.44 3.42
CA THR A 115 -11.79 -19.84 2.99
C THR A 115 -12.13 -20.84 4.09
N ASP A 116 -11.99 -20.46 5.36
CA ASP A 116 -12.36 -21.29 6.51
C ASP A 116 -12.74 -20.42 7.71
N GLN A 117 -13.69 -20.90 8.52
CA GLN A 117 -14.09 -20.26 9.78
C GLN A 117 -14.38 -21.29 10.88
N SER A 118 -13.73 -22.45 10.81
CA SER A 118 -13.94 -23.56 11.74
C SER A 118 -13.47 -23.20 13.16
N ASP A 119 -12.38 -22.44 13.26
CA ASP A 119 -11.83 -21.96 14.53
C ASP A 119 -12.55 -20.71 15.10
N VAL A 120 -13.42 -20.06 14.30
CA VAL A 120 -14.16 -18.87 14.74
C VAL A 120 -15.31 -19.27 15.65
N THR A 121 -15.20 -18.87 16.92
CA THR A 121 -16.20 -19.16 17.97
C THR A 121 -16.85 -17.92 18.55
N ASP A 122 -16.27 -16.73 18.35
CA ASP A 122 -16.84 -15.47 18.83
C ASP A 122 -17.93 -14.99 17.87
N THR A 123 -19.17 -14.97 18.36
CA THR A 123 -20.34 -14.58 17.59
C THR A 123 -20.49 -13.06 17.42
N ALA A 124 -19.73 -12.25 18.18
CA ALA A 124 -19.66 -10.81 17.96
C ALA A 124 -18.85 -10.46 16.70
N GLY A 125 -17.95 -11.37 16.28
CA GLY A 125 -17.07 -11.19 15.13
C GLY A 125 -15.71 -10.59 15.46
N GLY A 126 -14.82 -10.68 14.48
CA GLY A 126 -13.50 -10.06 14.47
C GLY A 126 -13.33 -9.16 13.27
N PHE A 127 -12.27 -8.36 13.25
CA PHE A 127 -11.94 -7.50 12.11
C PHE A 127 -10.67 -7.94 11.40
N ILE A 128 -10.64 -7.76 10.09
CA ILE A 128 -9.56 -8.23 9.20
C ILE A 128 -8.74 -7.10 8.61
N TYR A 129 -9.26 -5.88 8.65
CA TYR A 129 -8.62 -4.71 8.04
C TYR A 129 -9.02 -3.45 8.78
N SER A 130 -8.12 -2.50 8.93
CA SER A 130 -8.45 -1.22 9.57
C SER A 130 -7.57 -0.07 9.10
N PHE A 131 -8.07 1.16 9.22
CA PHE A 131 -7.18 2.32 9.32
C PHE A 131 -6.69 2.50 10.76
N GLY A 132 -5.70 3.35 10.95
CA GLY A 132 -5.32 3.77 12.29
C GLY A 132 -4.53 5.05 12.35
N LYS A 133 -4.38 5.55 13.57
CA LYS A 133 -3.55 6.70 13.92
C LYS A 133 -2.50 6.34 14.95
N VAL A 134 -1.46 7.16 15.10
CA VAL A 134 -0.45 6.95 16.15
C VAL A 134 -1.10 7.08 17.53
N ASN A 135 -0.83 6.13 18.41
CA ASN A 135 -1.16 6.21 19.82
C ASN A 135 -0.10 7.07 20.52
N SER A 136 -0.53 8.19 21.09
CA SER A 136 0.33 9.18 21.76
C SER A 136 1.08 8.65 22.98
N GLU A 137 0.70 7.49 23.54
CA GLU A 137 1.23 6.98 24.80
C GLU A 137 2.25 5.84 24.63
N ASN A 138 2.12 4.99 23.59
CA ASN A 138 2.88 3.74 23.50
C ASN A 138 3.54 3.45 22.15
N ASN A 139 3.60 4.42 21.22
CA ASN A 139 4.20 4.24 19.89
C ASN A 139 3.56 3.10 19.05
N GLY A 140 2.34 2.69 19.42
CA GLY A 140 1.48 1.78 18.66
C GLY A 140 0.43 2.54 17.83
N TYR A 141 -0.55 1.86 17.27
CA TYR A 141 -1.63 2.49 16.51
C TYR A 141 -3.00 2.23 17.11
N ASN A 142 -3.80 3.29 17.26
CA ASN A 142 -5.22 3.19 17.57
C ASN A 142 -6.00 2.89 16.28
N TYR A 143 -7.01 2.03 16.39
CA TYR A 143 -7.86 1.65 15.26
C TYR A 143 -8.83 2.78 14.91
N CYS A 144 -8.97 3.05 13.63
CA CYS A 144 -9.94 3.98 13.05
C CYS A 144 -10.56 3.26 11.86
N SER A 145 -11.88 3.08 11.81
CA SER A 145 -12.54 2.28 10.76
C SER A 145 -12.03 0.83 10.64
N ALA A 146 -12.80 -0.17 11.10
CA ALA A 146 -12.45 -1.57 10.98
C ALA A 146 -13.48 -2.37 10.17
N VAL A 147 -12.98 -3.23 9.27
CA VAL A 147 -13.75 -4.19 8.48
C VAL A 147 -13.98 -5.44 9.31
N TYR A 148 -15.22 -5.67 9.70
CA TYR A 148 -15.65 -6.79 10.52
C TYR A 148 -16.18 -7.96 9.69
N LEU A 149 -15.93 -9.16 10.19
CA LEU A 149 -16.57 -10.40 9.78
C LEU A 149 -17.21 -11.05 11.02
N ARG A 150 -18.45 -11.52 10.90
CA ARG A 150 -19.07 -12.36 11.93
C ARG A 150 -19.66 -13.63 11.32
N LYS A 151 -19.33 -14.75 11.94
CA LYS A 151 -19.88 -16.06 11.61
C LYS A 151 -21.38 -16.07 11.94
N THR A 152 -22.22 -16.44 10.96
CA THR A 152 -23.66 -16.62 11.18
C THR A 152 -24.08 -18.09 11.06
N SER A 153 -23.30 -18.90 10.35
CA SER A 153 -23.36 -20.36 10.37
C SER A 153 -21.97 -20.94 10.08
N GLU A 154 -21.83 -22.26 10.00
CA GLU A 154 -20.55 -22.89 9.59
C GLU A 154 -20.08 -22.46 8.19
N THR A 155 -21.00 -22.08 7.30
CA THR A 155 -20.67 -21.76 5.91
C THR A 155 -21.03 -20.34 5.50
N THR A 156 -21.60 -19.53 6.41
CA THR A 156 -22.02 -18.16 6.13
C THR A 156 -21.54 -17.16 7.17
N PHE A 157 -21.38 -15.92 6.73
CA PHE A 157 -20.95 -14.79 7.56
C PHE A 157 -21.60 -13.46 7.09
N ASN A 158 -21.61 -12.45 7.96
CA ASN A 158 -21.86 -11.07 7.54
C ASN A 158 -20.57 -10.27 7.50
N ILE A 159 -20.57 -9.22 6.68
CA ILE A 159 -19.53 -8.19 6.63
C ILE A 159 -20.06 -6.96 7.36
N GLY A 160 -19.20 -6.29 8.12
CA GLY A 160 -19.54 -5.05 8.79
C GLY A 160 -18.43 -4.02 8.75
N VAL A 161 -18.77 -2.79 9.11
CA VAL A 161 -17.80 -1.70 9.30
C VAL A 161 -18.10 -0.99 10.62
N SER A 162 -17.07 -0.73 11.43
CA SER A 162 -17.18 0.16 12.59
C SER A 162 -16.21 1.32 12.40
N GLU A 163 -16.58 2.53 12.80
CA GLU A 163 -15.73 3.70 13.03
C GLU A 163 -14.62 3.46 14.07
N THR A 164 -14.74 2.37 14.81
CA THR A 164 -13.81 1.89 15.83
C THR A 164 -13.37 0.45 15.62
N ASN A 165 -12.80 -0.16 16.66
CA ASN A 165 -12.58 -1.60 16.78
C ASN A 165 -13.61 -2.24 17.74
N SER A 166 -14.86 -1.79 17.72
CA SER A 166 -15.94 -2.36 18.51
C SER A 166 -17.04 -2.96 17.64
N ALA A 167 -17.24 -4.28 17.79
CA ALA A 167 -18.32 -5.00 17.12
C ALA A 167 -19.73 -4.47 17.48
N SER A 168 -19.90 -3.87 18.67
CA SER A 168 -21.18 -3.27 19.08
C SER A 168 -21.52 -1.98 18.34
N LYS A 169 -20.51 -1.33 17.76
CA LYS A 169 -20.63 -0.11 16.95
C LYS A 169 -20.65 -0.42 15.44
N ALA A 170 -20.39 -1.67 15.05
CA ALA A 170 -20.37 -2.05 13.65
C ALA A 170 -21.76 -1.99 13.00
N ALA A 171 -21.84 -1.32 11.86
CA ALA A 171 -22.94 -1.47 10.90
C ALA A 171 -22.71 -2.74 10.10
N TRP A 172 -23.76 -3.54 9.86
CA TRP A 172 -23.64 -4.87 9.29
C TRP A 172 -24.47 -5.06 8.04
N SER A 173 -23.95 -5.88 7.11
CA SER A 173 -24.67 -6.30 5.91
C SER A 173 -25.99 -6.99 6.26
N ALA A 174 -27.05 -6.63 5.53
CA ALA A 174 -28.35 -7.29 5.65
C ALA A 174 -28.33 -8.70 5.01
N THR A 175 -27.46 -8.90 4.02
CA THR A 175 -27.25 -10.18 3.34
C THR A 175 -26.05 -10.92 3.94
N GLU A 176 -26.15 -12.24 3.96
CA GLU A 176 -25.04 -13.13 4.30
C GLU A 176 -24.20 -13.46 3.07
N PHE A 177 -22.94 -13.78 3.30
CA PHE A 177 -21.95 -14.21 2.32
C PHE A 177 -21.54 -15.65 2.64
N THR A 178 -21.18 -16.43 1.62
CA THR A 178 -20.72 -17.81 1.80
C THR A 178 -19.19 -17.89 1.79
N LEU A 179 -18.63 -18.96 2.36
CA LEU A 179 -17.21 -19.29 2.15
C LEU A 179 -16.88 -19.38 0.66
N ASP A 180 -15.63 -19.03 0.33
CA ASP A 180 -15.08 -18.89 -1.02
C ASP A 180 -15.81 -17.91 -1.95
N GLN A 181 -16.84 -17.21 -1.47
CA GLN A 181 -17.44 -16.11 -2.23
C GLN A 181 -16.45 -14.96 -2.29
N GLU A 182 -16.17 -14.53 -3.52
CA GLU A 182 -15.34 -13.35 -3.79
C GLU A 182 -16.13 -12.09 -3.46
N VAL A 183 -15.50 -11.20 -2.70
CA VAL A 183 -16.10 -9.93 -2.30
C VAL A 183 -15.10 -8.81 -2.54
N PHE A 184 -15.51 -7.85 -3.35
CA PHE A 184 -14.81 -6.58 -3.48
C PHE A 184 -15.43 -5.57 -2.53
N ILE A 185 -14.61 -4.94 -1.69
CA ILE A 185 -15.07 -3.89 -0.80
C ILE A 185 -14.26 -2.62 -0.96
N ILE A 186 -14.93 -1.52 -0.70
CA ILE A 186 -14.31 -0.21 -0.52
C ILE A 186 -14.73 0.28 0.86
N ILE A 187 -13.76 0.69 1.67
CA ILE A 187 -14.01 1.41 2.91
C ILE A 187 -13.56 2.84 2.78
N ALA A 188 -14.28 3.74 3.43
CA ALA A 188 -13.86 5.11 3.64
C ALA A 188 -14.05 5.51 5.09
N TYR A 189 -13.20 6.41 5.56
CA TYR A 189 -13.35 7.08 6.85
C TYR A 189 -13.45 8.58 6.64
N ASP A 190 -14.56 9.17 7.09
CA ASP A 190 -14.76 10.62 7.15
C ASP A 190 -14.02 11.14 8.38
N ILE A 191 -12.92 11.85 8.18
CA ILE A 191 -12.04 12.23 9.28
C ILE A 191 -12.72 13.28 10.18
N ALA A 192 -13.34 14.30 9.57
CA ALA A 192 -14.05 15.34 10.28
C ALA A 192 -15.35 14.81 10.90
N GLY A 193 -16.07 13.96 10.16
CA GLY A 193 -17.31 13.33 10.61
C GLY A 193 -17.12 12.19 11.61
N GLN A 194 -15.89 11.68 11.74
CA GLN A 194 -15.50 10.52 12.55
C GLN A 194 -16.42 9.30 12.36
N LEU A 195 -16.77 9.00 11.11
CA LEU A 195 -17.64 7.88 10.75
C LEU A 195 -17.05 7.05 9.62
N SER A 196 -17.43 5.78 9.58
CA SER A 196 -17.01 4.85 8.54
C SER A 196 -18.11 4.64 7.52
N LYS A 197 -17.69 4.43 6.28
CA LYS A 197 -18.53 4.04 5.15
C LYS A 197 -17.93 2.80 4.49
N MET A 198 -18.79 1.95 3.96
CA MET A 198 -18.40 0.78 3.20
C MET A 198 -19.34 0.57 2.02
N TRP A 199 -18.75 0.18 0.90
CA TRP A 199 -19.45 -0.32 -0.27
C TRP A 199 -19.06 -1.78 -0.47
N ILE A 200 -20.06 -2.63 -0.65
CA ILE A 200 -19.84 -4.06 -0.90
C ILE A 200 -20.27 -4.38 -2.32
N ASN A 201 -19.33 -4.89 -3.10
CA ASN A 201 -19.49 -5.20 -4.52
C ASN A 201 -20.11 -4.04 -5.34
N PRO A 202 -19.65 -2.77 -5.16
CA PRO A 202 -20.22 -1.63 -5.85
C PRO A 202 -20.00 -1.68 -7.36
N ASP A 203 -20.85 -0.98 -8.10
CA ASP A 203 -20.55 -0.60 -9.48
C ASP A 203 -19.54 0.56 -9.48
N ILE A 204 -18.36 0.33 -10.03
CA ILE A 204 -17.25 1.29 -10.09
C ILE A 204 -17.10 1.99 -11.44
N SER A 205 -18.00 1.74 -12.40
CA SER A 205 -17.88 2.30 -13.76
C SER A 205 -18.17 3.81 -13.86
N GLY A 206 -18.52 4.46 -12.76
CA GLY A 206 -18.94 5.87 -12.72
C GLY A 206 -18.60 6.58 -11.42
N LEU A 207 -19.47 7.51 -11.01
CA LEU A 207 -19.31 8.26 -9.77
C LEU A 207 -19.52 7.37 -8.53
N GLU A 208 -19.00 7.82 -7.39
CA GLU A 208 -19.22 7.19 -6.08
C GLU A 208 -20.72 6.91 -5.87
N PRO A 209 -21.14 5.62 -5.79
CA PRO A 209 -22.53 5.24 -5.65
C PRO A 209 -23.01 5.39 -4.20
N ALA A 210 -24.30 5.11 -3.97
CA ALA A 210 -24.85 5.09 -2.63
C ALA A 210 -24.11 4.07 -1.73
N VAL A 211 -23.82 4.49 -0.49
CA VAL A 211 -23.13 3.68 0.50
C VAL A 211 -23.93 2.41 0.84
N THR A 212 -23.25 1.28 1.03
CA THR A 212 -23.88 0.04 1.47
C THR A 212 -24.07 0.03 2.99
N LEU A 213 -23.02 0.38 3.74
CA LEU A 213 -23.02 0.46 5.20
C LEU A 213 -22.34 1.75 5.65
N ASP A 214 -22.96 2.48 6.57
CA ASP A 214 -22.34 3.61 7.25
C ASP A 214 -22.58 3.51 8.76
N THR A 215 -21.65 4.09 9.53
CA THR A 215 -21.80 4.20 10.98
C THR A 215 -22.32 5.58 11.34
N THR A 216 -22.74 5.72 12.59
CA THR A 216 -22.82 7.04 13.21
C THR A 216 -21.44 7.57 13.54
N ALA A 217 -21.32 8.89 13.72
CA ALA A 217 -20.11 9.51 14.21
C ALA A 217 -19.67 8.92 15.55
N ASP A 218 -18.36 8.67 15.71
CA ASP A 218 -17.82 8.31 17.01
C ASP A 218 -17.98 9.50 17.96
N THR A 219 -18.52 9.21 19.14
CA THR A 219 -18.71 10.20 20.21
C THR A 219 -17.78 9.97 21.39
N ASP A 220 -16.86 8.99 21.27
CA ASP A 220 -15.87 8.71 22.30
C ASP A 220 -14.87 9.88 22.45
N THR A 221 -14.29 9.99 23.64
CA THR A 221 -13.51 11.17 24.07
C THR A 221 -12.16 11.39 23.37
N GLY A 222 -11.75 10.55 22.43
CA GLY A 222 -10.49 10.67 21.70
C GLY A 222 -10.71 10.99 20.23
N SER A 223 -10.18 12.12 19.75
CA SER A 223 -10.21 12.47 18.32
C SER A 223 -9.48 11.41 17.49
N ARG A 224 -10.14 10.93 16.44
CA ARG A 224 -9.61 9.95 15.48
C ARG A 224 -9.18 10.61 14.16
N ASP A 225 -8.51 11.75 14.29
CA ASP A 225 -7.77 12.45 13.23
C ASP A 225 -6.38 11.84 12.96
N ASP A 226 -5.69 12.40 11.97
CA ASP A 226 -4.31 12.06 11.60
C ASP A 226 -4.12 10.56 11.37
N ILE A 227 -4.94 10.01 10.48
CA ILE A 227 -4.78 8.64 10.00
C ILE A 227 -3.39 8.52 9.35
N VAL A 228 -2.65 7.46 9.67
CA VAL A 228 -1.27 7.24 9.19
C VAL A 228 -1.03 5.83 8.68
N VAL A 229 -2.00 4.93 8.84
CA VAL A 229 -1.77 3.51 8.63
C VAL A 229 -3.00 2.78 8.09
N VAL A 230 -2.77 1.77 7.25
CA VAL A 230 -3.68 0.64 7.06
C VAL A 230 -3.07 -0.61 7.66
N ARG A 231 -3.91 -1.52 8.12
CA ARG A 231 -3.51 -2.73 8.83
C ARG A 231 -4.29 -3.92 8.32
N ILE A 232 -3.60 -5.03 8.02
CA ILE A 232 -4.23 -6.35 8.00
C ILE A 232 -4.28 -6.83 9.45
N SER A 233 -5.48 -7.06 9.96
CA SER A 233 -5.74 -7.30 11.39
C SER A 233 -5.98 -8.79 11.63
N LEU A 234 -5.09 -9.41 12.39
CA LEU A 234 -5.10 -10.82 12.74
C LEU A 234 -5.29 -10.87 14.26
N GLU A 235 -6.55 -10.82 14.71
CA GLU A 235 -6.88 -10.87 16.14
C GLU A 235 -6.56 -12.27 16.72
N GLY A 236 -7.54 -12.98 17.26
CA GLY A 236 -7.38 -14.39 17.64
C GLY A 236 -8.08 -15.30 16.64
N ASN A 237 -7.69 -16.57 16.54
CA ASN A 237 -8.36 -17.58 15.70
C ASN A 237 -9.86 -17.66 15.98
N SER A 238 -10.27 -17.38 17.23
CA SER A 238 -11.68 -17.35 17.63
C SER A 238 -12.49 -16.21 17.01
N ARG A 239 -11.83 -15.23 16.36
CA ARG A 239 -12.44 -13.98 15.87
C ARG A 239 -12.12 -13.72 14.39
N THR A 240 -10.91 -14.02 13.94
CA THR A 240 -10.45 -13.80 12.56
C THR A 240 -10.44 -15.12 11.78
N PRO A 241 -11.33 -15.29 10.77
CA PRO A 241 -11.34 -16.49 9.93
C PRO A 241 -10.18 -16.51 8.95
N SER A 242 -9.89 -17.68 8.39
CA SER A 242 -8.93 -17.85 7.30
C SER A 242 -9.42 -17.10 6.06
N THR A 243 -8.59 -16.19 5.56
CA THR A 243 -8.94 -15.21 4.52
C THR A 243 -7.81 -15.15 3.50
N ILE A 244 -8.18 -15.08 2.22
CA ILE A 244 -7.29 -14.65 1.14
C ILE A 244 -7.72 -13.26 0.72
N LEU A 245 -6.79 -12.31 0.70
CA LEU A 245 -6.99 -10.91 0.36
C LEU A 245 -5.99 -10.51 -0.72
N ASP A 246 -6.41 -9.63 -1.63
CA ASP A 246 -5.60 -9.18 -2.75
C ASP A 246 -5.95 -7.74 -3.15
N GLU A 247 -5.07 -7.12 -3.93
CA GLU A 247 -5.32 -5.86 -4.65
C GLU A 247 -5.61 -4.66 -3.74
N ILE A 248 -4.84 -4.46 -2.67
CA ILE A 248 -5.06 -3.32 -1.75
C ILE A 248 -4.74 -2.02 -2.47
N ARG A 249 -5.70 -1.08 -2.43
CA ARG A 249 -5.50 0.33 -2.82
C ARG A 249 -5.77 1.23 -1.63
N ILE A 250 -5.06 2.34 -1.55
CA ILE A 250 -5.19 3.36 -0.50
C ILE A 250 -5.14 4.74 -1.16
N GLY A 251 -6.04 5.64 -0.81
CA GLY A 251 -6.01 7.00 -1.33
C GLY A 251 -7.07 7.92 -0.72
N ASN A 252 -7.22 9.10 -1.28
CA ASN A 252 -8.08 10.16 -0.70
C ASN A 252 -9.37 10.42 -1.50
N THR A 253 -9.56 9.71 -2.60
CA THR A 253 -10.75 9.84 -3.45
C THR A 253 -11.27 8.46 -3.83
N TRP A 254 -12.56 8.38 -4.17
CA TRP A 254 -13.15 7.19 -4.77
C TRP A 254 -12.31 6.66 -5.94
N GLN A 255 -11.98 7.53 -6.90
CA GLN A 255 -11.20 7.20 -8.08
C GLN A 255 -9.85 6.59 -7.74
N SER A 256 -9.18 7.09 -6.69
CA SER A 256 -7.87 6.56 -6.29
C SER A 256 -7.87 5.10 -5.82
N VAL A 257 -9.04 4.55 -5.49
CA VAL A 257 -9.21 3.15 -5.05
C VAL A 257 -10.11 2.34 -5.98
N THR A 258 -10.65 2.94 -7.05
CA THR A 258 -11.51 2.27 -8.03
C THR A 258 -11.03 2.38 -9.46
N ASP A 259 -10.14 3.30 -9.79
CA ASP A 259 -9.56 3.36 -11.12
C ASP A 259 -8.44 2.33 -11.21
N GLN A 260 -7.95 2.10 -12.44
CA GLN A 260 -6.79 1.24 -12.59
C GLN A 260 -5.69 1.84 -11.75
N PRO A 261 -4.97 1.05 -10.93
CA PRO A 261 -3.66 1.49 -10.56
C PRO A 261 -3.00 1.72 -11.91
N GLU A 262 -2.71 2.99 -12.24
CA GLU A 262 -1.91 3.28 -13.41
C GLU A 262 -0.66 2.44 -13.17
N LEU A 263 -0.51 1.36 -13.94
CA LEU A 263 0.59 0.42 -13.87
C LEU A 263 1.86 1.23 -14.01
N SER A 264 2.38 1.78 -12.90
CA SER A 264 3.45 2.76 -12.85
C SER A 264 3.55 3.58 -14.15
N VAL A 265 2.52 4.34 -14.54
CA VAL A 265 2.43 5.03 -15.85
C VAL A 265 3.15 4.25 -16.96
N SER A 266 2.54 3.15 -17.41
CA SER A 266 2.78 2.50 -18.70
C SER A 266 4.20 2.73 -19.23
N LYS A 267 5.17 1.87 -18.87
CA LYS A 267 6.53 1.85 -19.45
C LYS A 267 6.52 2.15 -20.97
N ASN A 268 5.47 1.73 -21.68
CA ASN A 268 5.22 2.01 -23.09
C ASN A 268 4.80 3.46 -23.44
N GLU A 269 3.99 4.17 -22.64
CA GLU A 269 3.66 5.58 -22.95
C GLU A 269 4.79 6.52 -22.53
N LEU A 270 5.44 6.29 -21.39
CA LEU A 270 6.69 6.97 -21.00
C LEU A 270 7.78 6.81 -22.07
N GLU A 271 8.04 5.57 -22.51
CA GLU A 271 9.00 5.29 -23.59
C GLU A 271 8.56 5.89 -24.94
N SER A 272 7.26 5.99 -25.24
CA SER A 272 6.77 6.61 -26.48
C SER A 272 6.83 8.14 -26.47
N ASN A 273 6.80 8.74 -25.27
CA ASN A 273 6.93 10.18 -25.05
C ASN A 273 8.38 10.63 -24.89
N ILE A 274 9.33 9.71 -24.67
CA ILE A 274 10.74 10.03 -24.46
C ILE A 274 11.62 9.36 -25.51
N ASN A 275 12.11 10.16 -26.45
CA ASN A 275 13.02 9.72 -27.50
C ASN A 275 14.47 9.83 -27.03
N ILE A 276 15.17 8.69 -27.00
CA ILE A 276 16.58 8.58 -26.59
C ILE A 276 17.44 8.11 -27.77
N PHE A 277 18.39 8.92 -28.22
CA PHE A 277 19.26 8.64 -29.36
C PHE A 277 20.57 9.47 -29.33
N PRO A 278 21.64 9.05 -30.02
CA PRO A 278 21.79 7.76 -30.68
C PRO A 278 21.97 6.63 -29.65
N ASN A 279 21.71 5.41 -30.08
CA ASN A 279 22.10 4.20 -29.37
C ASN A 279 22.50 3.17 -30.45
N PRO A 280 23.79 2.83 -30.60
CA PRO A 280 24.93 3.19 -29.73
C PRO A 280 25.30 4.69 -29.71
N ALA A 281 25.95 5.15 -28.65
CA ALA A 281 26.41 6.55 -28.46
C ALA A 281 27.93 6.64 -28.22
N ASN A 282 28.56 7.74 -28.66
CA ASN A 282 29.98 8.02 -28.41
C ASN A 282 30.14 9.07 -27.28
N ASP A 283 29.89 10.34 -27.60
CA ASP A 283 30.13 11.43 -26.66
C ASP A 283 28.87 11.92 -25.92
N TYR A 284 27.72 11.86 -26.59
CA TYR A 284 26.46 12.41 -26.08
C TYR A 284 25.26 11.52 -26.40
N ILE A 285 24.29 11.50 -25.48
CA ILE A 285 22.95 10.95 -25.68
C ILE A 285 21.97 12.12 -25.63
N THR A 286 21.09 12.21 -26.62
CA THR A 286 19.97 13.16 -26.64
C THR A 286 18.72 12.51 -26.06
N ILE A 287 18.06 13.20 -25.15
CA ILE A 287 16.83 12.74 -24.47
C ILE A 287 15.75 13.82 -24.68
N ASN A 288 14.86 13.59 -25.64
CA ASN A 288 13.78 14.52 -25.97
C ASN A 288 12.45 14.02 -25.40
N THR A 289 11.69 14.92 -24.77
CA THR A 289 10.34 14.63 -24.26
C THR A 289 9.25 15.21 -25.17
N LYS A 290 8.06 14.61 -25.18
CA LYS A 290 6.83 15.09 -25.84
C LYS A 290 5.83 15.60 -24.80
N ASN A 291 4.84 16.39 -25.23
CA ASN A 291 3.68 16.81 -24.40
C ASN A 291 4.04 17.47 -23.05
N ASP A 292 5.05 18.34 -23.02
CA ASP A 292 5.50 19.08 -21.82
C ASP A 292 5.96 18.22 -20.63
N PHE A 293 6.32 16.95 -20.89
CA PHE A 293 6.83 16.03 -19.87
C PHE A 293 8.17 16.49 -19.29
N LYS A 294 8.25 16.62 -17.96
CA LYS A 294 9.47 17.07 -17.27
C LYS A 294 10.28 15.88 -16.75
N VAL A 295 11.54 15.84 -17.16
CA VAL A 295 12.53 14.91 -16.59
C VAL A 295 13.03 15.49 -15.27
N SER A 296 12.93 14.71 -14.20
CA SER A 296 13.36 15.09 -12.85
C SER A 296 14.77 14.58 -12.53
N SER A 297 15.14 13.40 -13.05
CA SER A 297 16.49 12.85 -12.89
C SER A 297 16.87 11.84 -13.95
N ILE A 298 18.17 11.72 -14.20
CA ILE A 298 18.77 10.78 -15.13
C ILE A 298 19.94 10.11 -14.45
N GLU A 299 19.96 8.79 -14.44
CA GLU A 299 21.00 7.99 -13.80
C GLU A 299 21.47 6.90 -14.74
N MET A 300 22.78 6.65 -14.78
CA MET A 300 23.35 5.56 -15.56
C MET A 300 24.06 4.57 -14.64
N PHE A 301 23.83 3.28 -14.89
CA PHE A 301 24.36 2.18 -14.12
C PHE A 301 25.13 1.20 -15.03
N SER A 302 26.22 0.64 -14.51
CA SER A 302 26.85 -0.53 -15.13
C SER A 302 25.97 -1.78 -14.98
N LEU A 303 26.28 -2.86 -15.70
CA LEU A 303 25.58 -4.14 -15.57
C LEU A 303 25.69 -4.78 -14.17
N LEU A 304 26.67 -4.36 -13.37
CA LEU A 304 26.83 -4.79 -11.97
C LEU A 304 26.05 -3.91 -10.99
N GLY A 305 25.22 -2.97 -11.47
CA GLY A 305 24.39 -2.08 -10.65
C GLY A 305 25.14 -0.87 -10.09
N GLN A 306 26.45 -0.71 -10.36
CA GLN A 306 27.19 0.48 -9.94
C GLN A 306 26.70 1.71 -10.72
N LYS A 307 26.29 2.76 -10.01
CA LYS A 307 25.97 4.07 -10.58
C LYS A 307 27.24 4.75 -11.10
N VAL A 308 27.27 5.07 -12.39
CA VAL A 308 28.43 5.67 -13.07
C VAL A 308 28.19 7.12 -13.48
N LEU A 309 26.93 7.55 -13.55
CA LEU A 309 26.56 8.92 -13.90
C LEU A 309 25.23 9.30 -13.26
N THR A 310 25.09 10.56 -12.85
CA THR A 310 23.82 11.17 -12.45
C THR A 310 23.73 12.60 -12.97
N GLN A 311 22.55 13.00 -13.42
CA GLN A 311 22.26 14.34 -13.92
C GLN A 311 20.82 14.71 -13.58
N THR A 312 20.60 15.88 -12.99
CA THR A 312 19.27 16.40 -12.63
C THR A 312 18.73 17.41 -13.63
N GLU A 313 19.59 17.99 -14.47
CA GLU A 313 19.20 18.95 -15.50
C GLU A 313 19.95 18.70 -16.82
N LEU A 314 19.24 18.62 -17.94
CA LEU A 314 19.86 18.49 -19.26
C LEU A 314 20.10 19.87 -19.88
N LYS A 315 21.34 20.16 -20.27
CA LYS A 315 21.63 21.31 -21.15
C LYS A 315 21.40 20.87 -22.59
N ASN A 316 20.55 21.60 -23.33
CA ASN A 316 20.19 21.29 -24.72
C ASN A 316 19.70 19.84 -24.91
N ASN A 317 19.00 19.27 -23.92
CA ASN A 317 18.52 17.88 -23.93
C ASN A 317 19.64 16.82 -24.08
N GLN A 318 20.89 17.16 -23.75
CA GLN A 318 22.05 16.28 -23.93
C GLN A 318 22.65 15.80 -22.61
N LEU A 319 22.93 14.50 -22.57
CA LEU A 319 23.68 13.82 -21.52
C LEU A 319 25.09 13.53 -22.05
N ASN A 320 26.12 14.06 -21.39
CA ASN A 320 27.52 13.79 -21.77
C ASN A 320 27.97 12.43 -21.23
N VAL A 321 28.38 11.54 -22.13
CA VAL A 321 28.85 10.18 -21.83
C VAL A 321 30.29 9.91 -22.27
N SER A 322 31.00 10.93 -22.77
CA SER A 322 32.38 10.83 -23.31
C SER A 322 33.43 10.27 -22.32
N ASN A 323 33.16 10.36 -21.01
CA ASN A 323 34.05 9.85 -19.97
C ASN A 323 33.77 8.37 -19.60
N LEU A 324 32.75 7.75 -20.19
CA LEU A 324 32.40 6.36 -19.91
C LEU A 324 33.19 5.42 -20.82
N THR A 325 33.63 4.30 -20.26
CA THR A 325 34.30 3.26 -21.05
C THR A 325 33.31 2.56 -21.97
N ARG A 326 33.80 2.08 -23.13
CA ARG A 326 33.01 1.28 -24.09
C ARG A 326 32.33 0.11 -23.38
N GLY A 327 31.02 -0.06 -23.59
CA GLY A 327 30.26 -1.10 -22.90
C GLY A 327 28.76 -0.90 -22.90
N VAL A 328 28.07 -1.78 -22.19
CA VAL A 328 26.61 -1.76 -22.02
C VAL A 328 26.24 -1.17 -20.66
N TYR A 329 25.27 -0.27 -20.65
CA TYR A 329 24.78 0.42 -19.46
C TYR A 329 23.26 0.40 -19.38
N LEU A 330 22.73 0.59 -18.17
CA LEU A 330 21.31 0.83 -17.91
C LEU A 330 21.11 2.32 -17.62
N LEU A 331 20.33 3.00 -18.46
CA LEU A 331 19.95 4.40 -18.28
C LEU A 331 18.55 4.45 -17.66
N LYS A 332 18.46 4.91 -16.42
CA LYS A 332 17.20 5.20 -15.73
C LYS A 332 16.85 6.67 -15.93
N VAL A 333 15.63 6.93 -16.36
CA VAL A 333 15.07 8.29 -16.51
C VAL A 333 13.85 8.37 -15.62
N SER A 334 13.86 9.33 -14.71
CA SER A 334 12.73 9.65 -13.83
C SER A 334 12.10 10.95 -14.30
N ALA A 335 10.78 10.99 -14.34
CA ALA A 335 9.99 12.10 -14.87
C ALA A 335 8.61 12.14 -14.19
N ASP A 336 7.78 13.14 -14.52
CA ASP A 336 6.44 13.29 -13.95
C ASP A 336 5.63 11.98 -14.11
N GLY A 337 5.18 11.38 -13.00
CA GLY A 337 4.39 10.14 -13.04
C GLY A 337 5.19 8.82 -13.04
N GLY A 338 6.54 8.81 -13.10
CA GLY A 338 7.26 7.55 -12.93
C GLY A 338 8.73 7.53 -13.37
N SER A 339 9.29 6.32 -13.48
CA SER A 339 10.63 6.12 -14.02
C SER A 339 10.68 4.90 -14.95
N PHE A 340 11.50 4.97 -16.00
CA PHE A 340 11.75 3.83 -16.88
C PHE A 340 13.25 3.64 -17.08
N THR A 341 13.65 2.43 -17.49
CA THR A 341 15.06 2.05 -17.69
C THR A 341 15.28 1.51 -19.09
N LYS A 342 16.27 2.07 -19.81
CA LYS A 342 16.66 1.67 -21.17
C LYS A 342 18.11 1.19 -21.21
N LYS A 343 18.37 0.10 -21.93
CA LYS A 343 19.73 -0.38 -22.21
C LYS A 343 20.40 0.48 -23.28
N ILE A 344 21.58 0.99 -22.99
CA ILE A 344 22.38 1.84 -23.90
C ILE A 344 23.75 1.20 -24.15
N VAL A 345 24.25 1.32 -25.37
CA VAL A 345 25.60 0.90 -25.78
C VAL A 345 26.48 2.14 -25.97
N ILE A 346 27.64 2.18 -25.32
CA ILE A 346 28.67 3.23 -25.48
C ILE A 346 29.83 2.68 -26.32
N GLU A 347 30.26 3.44 -27.34
CA GLU A 347 31.37 3.14 -28.26
C GLU A 347 32.60 4.02 -28.04
#